data_AF-A0A6B3NCD6-F1
#
_entry.id   AF-A0A6B3NCD6-F1
#
_cell.length_a   1.000
_cell.length_b   1.000
_cell.length_c   1.000
_cell.angle_alpha   90.00
_cell.angle_beta   90.00
_cell.angle_gamma   90.00
#
_symmetry.space_group_name_H-M   'P 1'
#
loop_
_entity.id
_entity.type
_entity.pdbx_description
1 polymer ?
#
loop_
_entity_poly.entity_id
_entity_poly.type
_entity_poly.pdbx_seq_one_letter_code
_entity_poly.pdbx_strand_id
1 'polypeptide(L)'
;TIRDLEVPVFIAAALINASGDERSGEWVSIINLSNEHVDLSGWSLKDPQDSLTLEGSLAPGEAMQVAPLSPIELSNQGGTISLYNQAGERIDRVKYPQQPKEVENKPFIFAIRNQ
;
A
#
# COMPACT_ATOMS: atom_id res chain seq x y z
N THR A 1 -9.10 -16.69 0.23
CA THR A 1 -7.76 -17.09 0.70
C THR A 1 -6.81 -15.94 0.44
N ILE A 2 -6.04 -15.50 1.43
CA ILE A 2 -4.99 -14.47 1.23
C ILE A 2 -3.72 -15.24 0.86
N ARG A 3 -2.96 -14.78 -0.15
CA ARG A 3 -1.73 -15.43 -0.62
C ARG A 3 -0.47 -14.86 0.03
N ASP A 4 -0.61 -14.21 1.18
CA ASP A 4 0.47 -13.61 1.98
C ASP A 4 1.52 -14.63 2.47
N LEU A 5 1.21 -15.94 2.38
CA LEU A 5 2.15 -17.04 2.63
C LEU A 5 2.93 -17.49 1.38
N GLU A 6 2.52 -17.08 0.17
CA GLU A 6 3.11 -17.54 -1.10
C GLU A 6 3.88 -16.44 -1.84
N VAL A 7 3.47 -15.18 -1.70
CA VAL A 7 4.11 -14.04 -2.37
C VAL A 7 4.53 -13.00 -1.32
N PRO A 8 5.82 -12.91 -0.97
CA PRO A 8 6.30 -12.00 0.07
C PRO A 8 6.45 -10.57 -0.46
N VAL A 9 5.38 -10.03 -1.04
CA VAL A 9 5.22 -8.64 -1.45
C VAL A 9 4.17 -8.00 -0.55
N PHE A 10 4.49 -6.86 0.05
CA PHE A 10 3.71 -6.31 1.14
C PHE A 10 3.53 -4.80 1.03
N ILE A 11 2.42 -4.31 1.58
CA ILE A 11 2.26 -2.90 1.92
C ILE A 11 3.09 -2.65 3.20
N ALA A 12 4.15 -1.87 3.07
CA ALA A 12 5.13 -1.66 4.15
C ALA A 12 4.77 -0.45 5.04
N ALA A 13 4.30 0.63 4.42
CA ALA A 13 3.95 1.87 5.07
C ALA A 13 2.96 2.67 4.22
N ALA A 14 2.28 3.63 4.83
CA ALA A 14 1.52 4.65 4.10
C ALA A 14 1.60 6.00 4.82
N LEU A 15 1.73 7.09 4.06
CA LEU A 15 1.47 8.42 4.57
C LEU A 15 0.01 8.76 4.28
N ILE A 16 -0.80 8.78 5.33
CA ILE A 16 -2.26 8.95 5.26
C ILE A 16 -2.67 10.40 5.50
N ASN A 17 -2.06 11.06 6.50
CA ASN A 17 -2.39 12.43 6.87
C ASN A 17 -1.24 13.36 6.45
N ALA A 18 -1.11 13.62 5.16
CA ALA A 18 -0.13 14.58 4.65
C ALA A 18 -0.56 16.02 4.96
N SER A 19 0.40 16.91 5.22
CA SER A 19 0.09 18.32 5.50
C SER A 19 -0.23 19.15 4.27
N GLY A 20 -1.10 20.14 4.45
CA GLY A 20 -1.51 21.09 3.42
C GLY A 20 -2.98 20.91 3.04
N ASP A 21 -3.45 21.71 2.07
CA ASP A 21 -4.84 21.67 1.60
C ASP A 21 -5.15 20.50 0.66
N GLU A 22 -4.14 19.69 0.29
CA GLU A 22 -4.29 18.65 -0.72
C GLU A 22 -3.78 17.29 -0.25
N ARG A 23 -4.56 16.24 -0.55
CA ARG A 23 -4.17 14.82 -0.45
C ARG A 23 -2.99 14.43 -1.37
N SER A 24 -2.39 15.39 -2.09
CA SER A 24 -1.30 15.17 -3.04
C SER A 24 -0.01 14.64 -2.40
N GLY A 25 0.14 14.81 -1.08
CA GLY A 25 1.25 14.24 -0.32
C GLY A 25 1.03 12.80 0.17
N GLU A 26 -0.17 12.22 0.02
CA GLU A 26 -0.44 10.85 0.45
C GLU A 26 0.27 9.83 -0.44
N TRP A 27 0.77 8.75 0.16
CA TRP A 27 1.44 7.69 -0.57
C TRP A 27 1.35 6.35 0.14
N VAL A 28 1.54 5.27 -0.61
CA VAL A 28 1.64 3.90 -0.10
C VAL A 28 2.98 3.29 -0.54
N SER A 29 3.71 2.65 0.36
CA SER A 29 4.93 1.92 0.04
C SER A 29 4.65 0.43 -0.10
N ILE A 30 5.09 -0.15 -1.20
CA ILE A 30 5.05 -1.59 -1.48
C ILE A 30 6.48 -2.10 -1.51
N ILE A 31 6.76 -3.21 -0.83
CA ILE A 31 8.08 -3.82 -0.78
C ILE A 31 8.04 -5.26 -1.28
N ASN A 32 9.06 -5.65 -2.04
CA ASN A 32 9.31 -7.03 -2.42
C ASN A 32 10.36 -7.65 -1.49
N LEU A 33 9.96 -8.56 -0.61
CA LEU A 33 10.85 -9.33 0.25
C LEU A 33 11.08 -10.76 -0.25
N SER A 34 10.70 -11.08 -1.49
CA SER A 34 11.07 -12.32 -2.15
C SER A 34 12.53 -12.28 -2.61
N ASN A 35 13.03 -13.43 -3.05
CA ASN A 35 14.30 -13.55 -3.77
C ASN A 35 14.11 -13.48 -5.30
N GLU A 36 12.91 -13.16 -5.79
CA GLU A 36 12.59 -13.07 -7.21
C GLU A 36 12.22 -11.64 -7.61
N HIS A 37 12.38 -11.35 -8.90
CA HIS A 37 11.88 -10.11 -9.47
C HIS A 37 10.37 -10.18 -9.67
N VAL A 38 9.63 -9.15 -9.25
CA VAL A 38 8.18 -9.09 -9.34
C VAL A 38 7.76 -8.00 -10.32
N ASP A 39 7.03 -8.39 -11.37
CA ASP A 39 6.34 -7.46 -12.26
C ASP A 39 5.00 -7.06 -11.63
N LEU A 40 4.81 -5.75 -11.47
CA LEU A 40 3.60 -5.15 -10.90
C LEU A 40 2.60 -4.73 -11.98
N SER A 41 2.90 -4.94 -13.26
CA SER A 41 2.01 -4.59 -14.36
C SER A 41 0.63 -5.24 -14.19
N GLY A 42 -0.40 -4.40 -14.05
CA GLY A 42 -1.78 -4.85 -13.85
C GLY A 42 -2.12 -5.27 -12.41
N TRP A 43 -1.18 -5.18 -11.47
CA TRP A 43 -1.50 -5.23 -10.05
C TRP A 43 -2.33 -4.00 -9.65
N SER A 44 -2.96 -4.03 -8.48
CA SER A 44 -3.74 -2.89 -8.00
C SER A 44 -3.67 -2.68 -6.50
N LEU A 45 -3.61 -1.40 -6.11
CA LEU A 45 -3.97 -0.95 -4.77
C LEU A 45 -5.46 -0.61 -4.73
N LYS A 46 -6.13 -0.99 -3.64
CA LYS A 46 -7.56 -0.72 -3.45
C LYS A 46 -7.85 -0.18 -2.06
N ASP A 47 -8.73 0.80 -2.02
CA ASP A 47 -9.52 1.12 -0.83
C ASP A 47 -10.87 0.36 -0.91
N PRO A 48 -11.85 0.61 -0.01
CA PRO A 48 -13.15 -0.06 -0.08
C PRO A 48 -14.02 0.25 -1.32
N GLN A 49 -13.80 1.37 -2.02
CA GLN A 49 -14.63 1.87 -3.12
C GLN A 49 -13.91 1.81 -4.47
N ASP A 50 -12.64 2.20 -4.48
CA ASP A 50 -11.88 2.50 -5.68
C ASP A 50 -10.63 1.61 -5.82
N SER A 51 -10.04 1.65 -7.01
CA SER A 51 -8.88 0.85 -7.38
C SER A 51 -7.91 1.66 -8.23
N LEU A 52 -6.63 1.59 -7.89
CA LEU A 52 -5.53 2.16 -8.64
C LEU A 52 -4.68 1.02 -9.21
N THR A 53 -4.58 0.94 -10.53
CA THR A 53 -3.69 -0.01 -11.22
C THR A 53 -2.24 0.44 -11.07
N LEU A 54 -1.36 -0.53 -10.85
CA LEU A 54 0.08 -0.33 -10.72
C LEU A 54 0.79 -0.73 -12.02
N GLU A 55 1.97 -0.16 -12.19
CA GLU A 55 2.91 -0.47 -13.26
C GLU A 55 4.33 -0.58 -12.66
N GLY A 56 5.26 -1.06 -13.47
CA GLY A 56 6.66 -1.22 -13.09
C GLY A 56 6.95 -2.55 -12.42
N SER A 57 8.06 -2.62 -11.70
CA SER A 57 8.58 -3.86 -11.15
C SER A 57 9.43 -3.62 -9.91
N LEU A 58 9.61 -4.67 -9.11
CA LEU A 58 10.43 -4.67 -7.91
C LEU A 58 11.45 -5.80 -7.95
N ALA A 59 12.73 -5.45 -7.87
CA ALA A 59 13.80 -6.41 -7.58
C ALA A 59 13.70 -6.95 -6.13
N PRO A 60 14.40 -8.05 -5.80
CA PRO A 60 14.51 -8.53 -4.43
C PRO A 60 14.99 -7.44 -3.46
N GLY A 61 14.23 -7.21 -2.38
CA GLY A 61 14.50 -6.20 -1.36
C GLY A 61 14.13 -4.76 -1.75
N GLU A 62 13.64 -4.54 -2.97
CA GLU A 62 13.26 -3.21 -3.46
C GLU A 62 11.88 -2.79 -2.93
N ALA A 63 11.71 -1.49 -2.72
CA ALA A 63 10.42 -0.88 -2.39
C ALA A 63 10.08 0.23 -3.39
N MET A 64 8.79 0.33 -3.73
CA MET A 64 8.22 1.38 -4.57
C MET A 64 7.26 2.21 -3.73
N GLN A 65 7.36 3.54 -3.89
CA GLN A 65 6.36 4.48 -3.39
C GLN A 65 5.33 4.71 -4.49
N VAL A 66 4.05 4.47 -4.16
CA VAL A 66 2.92 4.74 -5.04
C VAL A 66 2.32 6.08 -4.66
N ALA A 67 2.44 7.04 -5.59
CA ALA A 67 1.79 8.34 -5.58
C ALA A 67 1.72 8.87 -7.02
N PRO A 68 0.71 9.69 -7.39
CA PRO A 68 -0.47 10.02 -6.60
C PRO A 68 -1.39 8.81 -6.41
N LEU A 69 -2.26 8.86 -5.41
CA LEU A 69 -3.15 7.75 -5.06
C LEU A 69 -4.51 7.77 -5.78
N SER A 70 -4.87 8.85 -6.49
CA SER A 70 -6.16 8.93 -7.18
C SER A 70 -6.37 7.75 -8.15
N PRO A 71 -7.52 7.05 -8.12
CA PRO A 71 -8.76 7.43 -7.44
C PRO A 71 -8.91 6.95 -5.98
N ILE A 72 -7.98 6.17 -5.42
CA ILE A 72 -8.12 5.69 -4.04
C ILE A 72 -7.87 6.82 -3.03
N GLU A 73 -8.59 6.80 -1.91
CA GLU A 73 -8.53 7.80 -0.85
C GLU A 73 -8.15 7.17 0.50
N LEU A 74 -7.13 7.72 1.16
CA LEU A 74 -6.78 7.31 2.52
C LEU A 74 -7.52 8.18 3.54
N SER A 75 -8.65 7.68 4.05
CA SER A 75 -9.42 8.39 5.07
C SER A 75 -8.64 8.61 6.37
N ASN A 76 -8.57 9.84 6.87
CA ASN A 76 -8.04 10.15 8.19
C ASN A 76 -8.83 9.53 9.36
N GLN A 77 -10.02 8.96 9.11
CA GLN A 77 -10.81 8.24 10.13
C GLN A 77 -10.39 6.77 10.27
N GLY A 78 -9.33 6.35 9.58
CA GLY A 78 -8.88 4.97 9.51
C GLY A 78 -9.49 4.25 8.31
N GLY A 79 -8.93 3.08 7.99
CA GLY A 79 -9.30 2.40 6.78
C GLY A 79 -8.57 1.09 6.54
N THR A 80 -8.72 0.59 5.33
CA THR A 80 -8.06 -0.62 4.83
C THR A 80 -7.43 -0.29 3.49
N ILE A 81 -6.19 -0.75 3.29
CA ILE A 81 -5.53 -0.75 1.99
C ILE A 81 -5.30 -2.22 1.63
N SER A 82 -5.65 -2.59 0.40
CA SER A 82 -5.46 -3.95 -0.11
C SER A 82 -4.63 -3.93 -1.38
N LEU A 83 -3.74 -4.90 -1.52
CA LEU A 83 -2.92 -5.12 -2.72
C LEU A 83 -3.37 -6.39 -3.42
N TYR A 84 -3.59 -6.29 -4.73
CA TYR A 84 -4.01 -7.40 -5.58
C TYR A 84 -3.05 -7.58 -6.74
N ASN A 85 -2.82 -8.82 -7.16
CA ASN A 85 -2.06 -9.11 -8.38
C ASN A 85 -2.94 -8.95 -9.65
N GLN A 86 -2.33 -9.10 -10.82
CA GLN A 86 -3.01 -9.02 -12.12
C GLN A 86 -4.16 -10.03 -12.28
N ALA A 87 -4.08 -11.19 -11.62
CA ALA A 87 -5.14 -12.21 -11.63
C ALA A 87 -6.33 -11.85 -10.71
N GLY A 88 -6.28 -10.71 -10.00
CA GLY A 88 -7.31 -10.29 -9.06
C GLY A 88 -7.24 -10.99 -7.70
N GLU A 89 -6.12 -11.66 -7.40
CA GLU A 89 -5.89 -12.33 -6.13
C GLU A 89 -5.32 -11.35 -5.11
N ARG A 90 -5.83 -11.40 -3.87
CA ARG A 90 -5.34 -10.52 -2.81
C ARG A 90 -4.00 -11.03 -2.29
N ILE A 91 -2.96 -10.22 -2.53
CA ILE A 91 -1.60 -10.45 -2.06
C ILE A 91 -1.47 -9.98 -0.63
N ASP A 92 -1.96 -8.77 -0.34
CA ASP A 92 -1.82 -8.18 0.98
C ASP A 92 -3.02 -7.33 1.38
N ARG A 93 -3.18 -7.15 2.69
CA ARG A 93 -4.19 -6.28 3.28
C ARG A 93 -3.72 -5.75 4.61
N VAL A 94 -3.70 -4.43 4.73
CA VAL A 94 -3.38 -3.74 5.98
C VAL A 94 -4.57 -2.90 6.45
N LYS A 95 -4.69 -2.74 7.76
CA LYS A 95 -5.62 -1.80 8.39
C LYS A 95 -4.81 -0.74 9.09
N TYR A 96 -5.27 0.51 9.02
CA TYR A 96 -4.68 1.62 9.75
C TYR A 96 -5.76 2.32 10.59
N PRO A 97 -5.39 2.82 11.79
CA PRO A 97 -6.31 3.50 12.67
C PRO A 97 -6.58 4.93 12.18
N GLN A 98 -7.52 5.61 12.83
CA GLN A 98 -7.69 7.05 12.70
C GLN A 98 -6.34 7.77 12.86
N GLN A 99 -6.10 8.74 11.99
CA GLN A 99 -4.91 9.60 11.99
C GLN A 99 -5.32 10.98 12.51
N PRO A 100 -5.09 11.27 13.81
CA PRO A 100 -5.41 12.57 14.36
C PRO A 100 -4.39 13.62 13.87
N LYS A 101 -4.74 14.91 13.97
CA LYS A 101 -3.94 16.01 13.41
C LYS A 101 -2.51 16.06 13.96
N GLU A 102 -2.29 15.58 15.19
CA GLU A 102 -0.99 15.51 15.86
C GLU A 102 -0.02 14.50 15.20
N VAL A 103 -0.51 13.64 14.30
CA VAL A 103 0.23 12.61 13.56
C VAL A 103 0.39 12.97 12.07
N GLU A 104 0.14 14.22 11.70
CA GLU A 104 0.40 14.75 10.35
C GLU A 104 1.85 14.52 9.90
N ASN A 105 2.05 14.23 8.61
CA ASN A 105 3.33 13.94 7.96
C ASN A 105 4.12 12.76 8.56
N LYS A 106 3.48 11.91 9.36
CA LYS A 106 4.10 10.70 9.89
C LYS A 106 3.53 9.47 9.18
N PRO A 107 4.35 8.69 8.47
CA PRO A 107 3.90 7.45 7.87
C PRO A 107 3.47 6.46 8.94
N PHE A 108 2.35 5.78 8.71
CA PHE A 108 1.95 4.61 9.47
C PHE A 108 2.69 3.39 8.93
N ILE A 109 3.43 2.70 9.80
CA ILE A 109 4.25 1.53 9.43
C ILE A 109 3.48 0.24 9.69
N PHE A 110 3.44 -0.64 8.70
CA PHE A 110 2.79 -1.95 8.78
C PHE A 110 3.80 -3.11 8.95
N ALA A 111 5.10 -2.82 8.88
CA ALA A 111 6.19 -3.78 8.72
C ALA A 111 6.47 -4.72 9.93
N ILE A 112 5.65 -4.73 10.98
CA ILE A 112 5.74 -5.75 12.03
C ILE A 112 4.80 -6.90 11.68
N ARG A 113 5.31 -7.86 10.89
CA ARG A 113 4.68 -9.17 10.74
C ARG A 113 5.43 -10.14 11.63
N ASN A 114 4.81 -10.53 12.75
CA ASN A 114 5.28 -11.70 13.49
C ASN A 114 5.02 -12.91 12.57
N GLN A 115 6.08 -13.42 11.95
CA GLN A 115 6.06 -14.76 11.39
C GLN A 115 6.05 -15.79 12.53
#